data_AF-A0A409VY67-F1
#
_entry.id   AF-A0A409VY67-F1
#
_cell.length_a   1.000
_cell.length_b   1.000
_cell.length_c   1.000
_cell.angle_alpha   90.00
_cell.angle_beta   90.00
_cell.angle_gamma   90.00
#
_symmetry.space_group_name_H-M   'P 1'
#
loop_
_entity.id
_entity.type
_entity.pdbx_description
1 polymer ?
#
loop_
_entity_poly.entity_id
_entity_poly.type
_entity_poly.pdbx_seq_one_letter_code
_entity_poly.pdbx_strand_id
1 'polypeptide(L)'
;MRSILRYMPTEMMDDVALYLPRGDTVMLMRTCRKLHDIGARVLYRNVALSDLRARLFFRTIAENSMMYASAVKSLHYTAMSNEDVFLTYSMFCDAILNLEELRSLTLTIPLSISSLLHHQLVRRSVIRSNMFHPTTHTDFLPKLECISLNGNILLSELAKFRCTTNVCMTYMMDAKDIKEFVSCIADGGTNTVLSDMVITLHPSTASPLRKTMLMLDSAVPNLQTLVIRTPSANALEASETLAAFPPIFRSLRKFCLNDWSILDAVFMTNEDEAIRLQRTHIDLSADMRGNLEDLAFGPVHWERTMTRAYIKWTVHKAQTQSASSYDVAPESVDLPLFWEVFYIAPPRH
;
A
#
# COMPACT_ATOMS: atom_id res chain seq x y z
N MET A 1 22.53 6.24 36.99
CA MET A 1 22.27 5.92 35.56
C MET A 1 23.10 4.75 35.00
N ARG A 2 24.41 4.64 35.27
CA ARG A 2 25.24 3.52 34.74
C ARG A 2 24.80 2.11 35.21
N SER A 3 24.17 1.97 36.37
CA SER A 3 23.69 0.68 36.88
C SER A 3 22.45 0.18 36.13
N ILE A 4 21.44 1.03 35.92
CA ILE A 4 20.15 0.66 35.32
C ILE A 4 20.32 0.15 33.88
N LEU A 5 21.17 0.81 33.07
CA LEU A 5 21.40 0.43 31.66
C LEU A 5 22.10 -0.92 31.47
N ARG A 6 22.73 -1.48 32.51
CA ARG A 6 23.36 -2.80 32.46
C ARG A 6 22.36 -3.94 32.67
N TYR A 7 21.28 -3.69 33.40
CA TYR A 7 20.29 -4.71 33.76
C TYR A 7 19.02 -4.64 32.89
N MET A 8 18.80 -3.54 32.17
CA MET A 8 17.65 -3.41 31.28
C MET A 8 17.87 -4.23 29.99
N PRO A 9 16.93 -5.11 29.61
CA PRO A 9 16.93 -5.80 28.33
C PRO A 9 16.90 -4.82 27.16
N THR A 10 17.50 -5.19 26.03
CA THR A 10 17.60 -4.32 24.85
C THR A 10 16.23 -3.93 24.32
N GLU A 11 15.28 -4.85 24.39
CA GLU A 11 13.88 -4.68 23.98
C GLU A 11 13.20 -3.57 24.78
N MET A 12 13.40 -3.54 26.11
CA MET A 12 12.86 -2.48 26.96
C MET A 12 13.50 -1.12 26.68
N MET A 13 14.79 -1.08 26.32
CA MET A 13 15.44 0.17 25.94
C MET A 13 14.96 0.68 24.58
N ASP A 14 14.72 -0.23 23.63
CA ASP A 14 14.14 0.11 22.34
C ASP A 14 12.72 0.66 22.54
N ASP A 15 11.90 0.03 23.40
CA ASP A 15 10.55 0.50 23.75
C ASP A 15 10.58 1.89 24.38
N VAL A 16 11.47 2.15 25.35
CA VAL A 16 11.61 3.48 25.95
C VAL A 16 12.05 4.52 24.92
N ALA A 17 12.99 4.15 24.04
CA ALA A 17 13.51 5.06 23.02
C ALA A 17 12.48 5.42 21.94
N LEU A 18 11.47 4.58 21.69
CA LEU A 18 10.36 4.90 20.78
C LEU A 18 9.53 6.10 21.24
N TYR A 19 9.45 6.35 22.55
CA TYR A 19 8.72 7.49 23.11
C TYR A 19 9.57 8.75 23.25
N LEU A 20 10.86 8.70 22.91
CA LEU A 20 11.73 9.88 22.98
C LEU A 20 11.52 10.77 21.74
N PRO A 21 11.47 12.11 21.93
CA PRO A 21 11.53 13.05 20.81
C PRO A 21 12.77 12.81 19.95
N ARG A 22 12.65 13.04 18.64
CA ARG A 22 13.73 12.79 17.67
C ARG A 22 15.07 13.45 18.06
N GLY A 23 15.02 14.66 18.60
CA GLY A 23 16.21 15.39 19.08
C GLY A 23 16.91 14.68 20.24
N ASP A 24 16.14 14.17 21.20
CA ASP A 24 16.65 13.45 22.36
C ASP A 24 17.24 12.10 21.97
N THR A 25 16.64 11.41 21.00
CA THR A 25 17.18 10.16 20.45
C THR A 25 18.53 10.39 19.75
N VAL A 26 18.71 11.52 19.05
CA VAL A 26 20.02 11.90 18.50
C VAL A 26 21.03 12.20 19.60
N MET A 27 20.62 12.86 20.69
CA MET A 27 21.50 13.08 21.84
C MET A 27 21.87 11.76 22.53
N LEU A 28 20.91 10.84 22.65
CA LEU A 28 21.10 9.49 23.16
C LEU A 28 22.21 8.77 22.38
N MET A 29 22.21 8.89 21.06
CA MET A 29 23.24 8.28 20.21
C MET A 29 24.65 8.79 20.49
N ARG A 30 24.80 10.03 20.96
CA ARG A 30 26.10 10.64 21.24
C ARG A 30 26.70 10.22 22.58
N THR A 31 25.93 9.51 23.42
CA THR A 31 26.36 9.20 24.80
C THR A 31 27.30 8.00 24.88
N CYS A 32 26.92 6.85 24.29
CA CYS A 32 27.75 5.64 24.24
C CYS A 32 27.29 4.69 23.14
N ARG A 33 28.13 3.72 22.74
CA ARG A 33 27.86 2.79 21.63
C ARG A 33 26.55 2.01 21.78
N LYS A 34 26.24 1.49 22.97
CA LYS A 34 24.98 0.74 23.20
C LYS A 34 23.75 1.61 22.91
N LEU A 35 23.79 2.85 23.40
CA LEU A 35 22.72 3.83 23.21
C LEU A 35 22.69 4.41 21.79
N HIS A 36 23.85 4.46 21.12
CA HIS A 36 23.96 4.71 19.69
C HIS A 36 23.19 3.67 18.87
N ASP A 37 23.39 2.38 19.15
CA ASP A 37 22.73 1.32 18.39
C ASP A 37 21.21 1.33 18.61
N ILE A 38 20.76 1.56 19.85
CA ILE A 38 19.33 1.73 20.19
C ILE A 38 18.74 2.95 19.47
N GLY A 39 19.39 4.11 19.59
CA GLY A 39 18.92 5.34 18.96
C GLY A 39 18.90 5.24 17.43
N ALA A 40 19.90 4.58 16.83
CA ALA A 40 19.93 4.31 15.40
C ALA A 40 18.77 3.41 14.97
N ARG A 41 18.50 2.31 15.69
CA ARG A 41 17.36 1.42 15.39
C ARG A 41 16.04 2.17 15.38
N VAL A 42 15.81 3.05 16.36
CA VAL A 42 14.58 3.84 16.44
C VAL A 42 14.52 4.89 15.32
N LEU A 43 15.59 5.66 15.12
CA LEU A 43 15.60 6.78 14.17
C LEU A 43 15.54 6.34 12.69
N TYR A 44 16.15 5.21 12.36
CA TYR A 44 16.20 4.68 11.00
C TYR A 44 15.16 3.59 10.73
N ARG A 45 14.25 3.30 11.68
CA ARG A 45 13.19 2.31 11.49
C ARG A 45 12.29 2.63 10.30
N ASN A 46 11.87 3.87 10.22
CA ASN A 46 10.98 4.39 9.19
C ASN A 46 11.69 5.56 8.49
N VAL A 47 11.97 5.38 7.21
CA VAL A 47 12.79 6.31 6.43
C VAL A 47 11.97 6.84 5.27
N ALA A 48 11.70 8.14 5.28
CA ALA A 48 11.08 8.85 4.16
C ALA A 48 12.12 9.78 3.52
N LEU A 49 12.32 9.64 2.20
CA LEU A 49 13.38 10.32 1.47
C LEU A 49 12.88 10.82 0.11
N SER A 50 13.41 11.97 -0.29
CA SER A 50 13.32 12.47 -1.66
C SER A 50 14.67 13.01 -2.12
N ASP A 51 14.83 13.07 -3.44
CA ASP A 51 15.89 13.83 -4.13
C ASP A 51 17.32 13.56 -3.60
N LEU A 52 18.08 14.61 -3.30
CA LEU A 52 19.47 14.52 -2.84
C LEU A 52 19.63 13.74 -1.53
N ARG A 53 18.64 13.83 -0.62
CA ARG A 53 18.66 13.07 0.65
C ARG A 53 18.56 11.58 0.39
N ALA A 54 17.72 11.18 -0.56
CA ALA A 54 17.61 9.79 -0.99
C ALA A 54 18.95 9.27 -1.52
N ARG A 55 19.63 10.06 -2.37
CA ARG A 55 20.95 9.69 -2.89
C ARG A 55 22.00 9.49 -1.81
N LEU A 56 22.13 10.44 -0.88
CA LEU A 56 23.09 10.33 0.23
C LEU A 56 22.80 9.10 1.10
N PHE A 57 21.52 8.85 1.37
CA PHE A 57 21.11 7.68 2.13
C PHE A 57 21.43 6.38 1.38
N PHE A 58 21.00 6.23 0.12
CA PHE A 58 21.25 5.01 -0.65
C PHE A 58 22.75 4.76 -0.83
N ARG A 59 23.53 5.80 -1.10
CA ARG A 59 24.98 5.70 -1.10
C ARG A 59 25.53 5.20 0.24
N THR A 60 25.04 5.75 1.34
CA THR A 60 25.47 5.35 2.69
C THR A 60 25.15 3.88 2.96
N ILE A 61 23.95 3.40 2.60
CA ILE A 61 23.54 2.00 2.77
C ILE A 61 24.27 1.05 1.83
N ALA A 62 24.57 1.48 0.59
CA ALA A 62 25.29 0.68 -0.39
C ALA A 62 26.80 0.55 -0.04
N GLU A 63 27.42 1.64 0.44
CA GLU A 63 28.87 1.70 0.68
C GLU A 63 29.28 1.30 2.11
N ASN A 64 28.43 1.52 3.13
CA ASN A 64 28.80 1.21 4.51
C ASN A 64 28.36 -0.18 4.95
N SER A 65 29.29 -0.91 5.55
CA SER A 65 29.05 -2.15 6.30
C SER A 65 28.39 -1.94 7.67
N MET A 66 27.95 -0.71 7.98
CA MET A 66 27.33 -0.41 9.27
C MET A 66 25.91 -1.00 9.36
N MET A 67 25.48 -1.37 10.57
CA MET A 67 24.17 -1.94 10.88
C MET A 67 22.96 -1.01 10.64
N TYR A 68 23.12 0.09 9.88
CA TYR A 68 21.99 0.95 9.53
C TYR A 68 21.02 0.27 8.58
N ALA A 69 21.52 -0.58 7.67
CA ALA A 69 20.67 -1.29 6.72
C ALA A 69 19.66 -2.22 7.42
N SER A 70 20.07 -2.90 8.50
CA SER A 70 19.21 -3.79 9.28
C SER A 70 18.22 -3.06 10.20
N ALA A 71 18.46 -1.77 10.47
CA ALA A 71 17.53 -0.93 11.23
C ALA A 71 16.30 -0.54 10.41
N VAL A 72 16.42 -0.41 9.08
CA VAL A 72 15.34 0.06 8.20
C VAL A 72 14.29 -1.02 8.04
N LYS A 73 13.07 -0.75 8.53
CA LYS A 73 11.90 -1.62 8.39
C LYS A 73 10.88 -1.07 7.40
N SER A 74 10.80 0.26 7.26
CA SER A 74 9.96 0.93 6.27
C SER A 74 10.76 1.97 5.49
N LEU A 75 10.65 1.95 4.17
CA LEU A 75 11.27 2.89 3.26
C LEU A 75 10.20 3.51 2.36
N HIS A 76 10.07 4.83 2.43
CA HIS A 76 9.28 5.65 1.53
C HIS A 76 10.22 6.50 0.67
N TYR A 77 10.22 6.27 -0.63
CA TYR A 77 11.03 7.01 -1.58
C TYR A 77 10.17 7.72 -2.61
N THR A 78 10.35 9.03 -2.71
CA THR A 78 9.66 9.89 -3.68
C THR A 78 10.66 10.54 -4.62
N ALA A 79 10.48 10.33 -5.93
CA ALA A 79 11.27 10.97 -6.98
C ALA A 79 10.47 12.14 -7.56
N MET A 80 10.94 13.38 -7.39
CA MET A 80 10.20 14.57 -7.85
C MET A 80 10.73 15.15 -9.18
N SER A 81 12.05 15.04 -9.41
CA SER A 81 12.74 15.62 -10.57
C SER A 81 13.37 14.53 -11.43
N ASN A 82 13.60 14.83 -12.71
CA ASN A 82 14.41 14.00 -13.62
C ASN A 82 15.91 14.15 -13.36
N GLU A 83 16.34 15.22 -12.70
CA GLU A 83 17.74 15.53 -12.48
C GLU A 83 18.39 14.45 -11.60
N ASP A 84 19.48 13.86 -12.09
CA ASP A 84 20.29 12.83 -11.43
C ASP A 84 19.56 11.54 -10.98
N VAL A 85 18.39 11.29 -11.55
CA VAL A 85 17.60 10.08 -11.25
C VAL A 85 18.38 8.80 -11.58
N PHE A 86 19.15 8.81 -12.67
CA PHE A 86 19.93 7.65 -13.10
C PHE A 86 20.93 7.18 -12.03
N LEU A 87 21.69 8.11 -11.45
CA LEU A 87 22.65 7.79 -10.39
C LEU A 87 21.93 7.33 -9.13
N THR A 88 20.86 8.03 -8.77
CA THR A 88 20.07 7.73 -7.56
C THR A 88 19.41 6.36 -7.65
N TYR A 89 18.87 5.96 -8.80
CA TYR A 89 18.29 4.62 -9.02
C TYR A 89 19.33 3.51 -8.99
N SER A 90 20.52 3.73 -9.56
CA SER A 90 21.60 2.75 -9.43
C SER A 90 21.96 2.54 -7.95
N MET A 91 22.13 3.63 -7.19
CA MET A 91 22.42 3.55 -5.75
C MET A 91 21.27 2.92 -4.97
N PHE A 92 20.02 3.22 -5.32
CA PHE A 92 18.84 2.61 -4.73
C PHE A 92 18.84 1.09 -4.93
N CYS A 93 19.10 0.61 -6.15
CA CYS A 93 19.18 -0.82 -6.43
C CYS A 93 20.31 -1.51 -5.67
N ASP A 94 21.45 -0.83 -5.47
CA ASP A 94 22.55 -1.39 -4.67
C ASP A 94 22.19 -1.38 -3.17
N ALA A 95 21.56 -0.32 -2.69
CA ALA A 95 21.15 -0.17 -1.29
C ALA A 95 20.05 -1.16 -0.88
N ILE A 96 19.03 -1.34 -1.73
CA ILE A 96 17.86 -2.18 -1.40
C ILE A 96 18.24 -3.64 -1.19
N LEU A 97 19.30 -4.11 -1.86
CA LEU A 97 19.85 -5.46 -1.65
C LEU A 97 20.41 -5.67 -0.24
N ASN A 98 20.82 -4.60 0.44
CA ASN A 98 21.34 -4.64 1.81
C ASN A 98 20.23 -4.48 2.87
N LEU A 99 19.00 -4.13 2.48
CA LEU A 99 17.88 -3.90 3.39
C LEU A 99 17.13 -5.20 3.72
N GLU A 100 17.84 -6.18 4.29
CA GLU A 100 17.32 -7.54 4.59
C GLU A 100 16.10 -7.54 5.52
N GLU A 101 15.97 -6.49 6.32
CA GLU A 101 14.93 -6.33 7.33
C GLU A 101 13.75 -5.48 6.87
N LEU A 102 13.75 -5.04 5.61
CA LEU A 102 12.70 -4.20 5.05
C LEU A 102 11.38 -4.96 4.99
N ARG A 103 10.38 -4.43 5.68
CA ARG A 103 9.01 -4.95 5.68
C ARG A 103 8.07 -4.15 4.81
N SER A 104 8.31 -2.85 4.66
CA SER A 104 7.46 -1.94 3.91
C SER A 104 8.25 -1.08 2.95
N LEU A 105 7.85 -1.10 1.68
CA LEU A 105 8.42 -0.30 0.62
C LEU A 105 7.33 0.53 -0.05
N THR A 106 7.49 1.85 -0.03
CA THR A 106 6.64 2.76 -0.78
C THR A 106 7.49 3.51 -1.81
N LEU A 107 7.11 3.41 -3.08
CA LEU A 107 7.77 4.10 -4.19
C LEU A 107 6.78 5.06 -4.85
N THR A 108 7.09 6.36 -4.80
CA THR A 108 6.32 7.40 -5.47
C THR A 108 7.14 8.00 -6.60
N ILE A 109 6.91 7.54 -7.82
CA ILE A 109 7.78 7.81 -8.97
C ILE A 109 6.93 8.19 -10.19
N PRO A 110 7.12 9.39 -10.76
CA PRO A 110 6.45 9.82 -11.99
C PRO A 110 6.60 8.79 -13.12
N LEU A 111 5.53 8.62 -13.90
CA LEU A 111 5.48 7.67 -15.00
C LEU A 111 6.65 7.85 -16.00
N SER A 112 7.01 9.10 -16.28
CA SER A 112 8.08 9.48 -17.22
C SER A 112 9.44 8.88 -16.88
N ILE A 113 9.72 8.59 -15.60
CA ILE A 113 11.01 8.07 -15.12
C ILE A 113 10.90 6.70 -14.45
N SER A 114 9.71 6.22 -14.13
CA SER A 114 9.50 4.93 -13.48
C SER A 114 9.97 3.73 -14.33
N SER A 115 9.88 3.82 -15.66
CA SER A 115 10.40 2.80 -16.59
C SER A 115 11.93 2.64 -16.48
N LEU A 116 12.65 3.73 -16.23
CA LEU A 116 14.09 3.71 -15.98
C LEU A 116 14.42 2.99 -14.67
N LEU A 117 13.65 3.21 -13.60
CA LEU A 117 13.84 2.45 -12.36
C LEU A 117 13.61 0.96 -12.59
N HIS A 118 12.51 0.60 -13.24
CA HIS A 118 12.21 -0.79 -13.55
C HIS A 118 13.37 -1.45 -14.30
N HIS A 119 13.91 -0.79 -15.32
CA HIS A 119 15.09 -1.28 -16.04
C HIS A 119 16.31 -1.48 -15.13
N GLN A 120 16.59 -0.56 -14.20
CA GLN A 120 17.68 -0.71 -13.23
C GLN A 120 17.45 -1.86 -12.25
N LEU A 121 16.22 -2.06 -11.78
CA LEU A 121 15.85 -3.15 -10.89
C LEU A 121 16.03 -4.51 -11.58
N VAL A 122 15.63 -4.63 -12.84
CA VAL A 122 15.86 -5.83 -13.66
C VAL A 122 17.35 -6.05 -13.88
N ARG A 123 18.08 -5.00 -14.31
CA ARG A 123 19.52 -5.08 -14.57
C ARG A 123 20.33 -5.52 -13.33
N ARG A 124 19.93 -5.07 -12.15
CA ARG A 124 20.55 -5.43 -10.86
C ARG A 124 19.96 -6.69 -10.23
N SER A 125 19.08 -7.41 -10.92
CA SER A 125 18.45 -8.65 -10.46
C SER A 125 17.65 -8.51 -9.15
N VAL A 126 17.19 -7.30 -8.84
CA VAL A 126 16.22 -7.03 -7.76
C VAL A 126 14.84 -7.53 -8.19
N ILE A 127 14.48 -7.24 -9.45
CA ILE A 127 13.40 -7.89 -10.18
C ILE A 127 14.07 -8.95 -11.06
N ARG A 128 13.67 -10.21 -10.92
CA ARG A 128 14.21 -11.31 -11.72
C ARG A 128 13.18 -11.74 -12.76
N SER A 129 13.63 -11.95 -14.00
CA SER A 129 12.79 -12.53 -15.05
C SER A 129 12.50 -14.00 -14.73
N ASN A 130 11.28 -14.46 -15.05
CA ASN A 130 10.81 -15.84 -14.90
C ASN A 130 11.69 -16.91 -15.60
N MET A 131 12.66 -16.50 -16.43
CA MET A 131 13.56 -17.42 -17.14
C MET A 131 14.65 -18.06 -16.26
N PHE A 132 14.90 -17.55 -15.05
CA PHE A 132 15.90 -18.14 -14.15
C PHE A 132 15.26 -19.11 -13.16
N HIS A 133 15.70 -20.37 -13.18
CA HIS A 133 15.18 -21.47 -12.38
C HIS A 133 15.13 -21.19 -10.85
N PRO A 134 14.11 -21.69 -10.14
CA PRO A 134 13.84 -21.45 -8.72
C PRO A 134 14.74 -22.26 -7.76
N THR A 135 15.97 -22.60 -8.12
CA THR A 135 16.80 -23.52 -7.30
C THR A 135 17.91 -22.82 -6.51
N THR A 136 18.10 -21.52 -6.70
CA THR A 136 19.06 -20.69 -5.94
C THR A 136 18.40 -19.40 -5.46
N HIS A 137 17.37 -19.55 -4.64
CA HIS A 137 16.67 -18.46 -3.97
C HIS A 137 17.54 -17.88 -2.85
N THR A 138 18.43 -16.96 -3.18
CA THR A 138 18.74 -15.88 -2.24
C THR A 138 17.58 -14.90 -2.32
N ASP A 139 16.65 -15.02 -1.37
CA ASP A 139 15.45 -14.18 -1.29
C ASP A 139 15.88 -12.74 -1.00
N PHE A 140 15.84 -11.90 -2.03
CA PHE A 140 16.06 -10.47 -1.87
C PHE A 140 14.81 -9.83 -1.25
N LEU A 141 14.98 -9.20 -0.09
CA LEU A 141 13.89 -8.66 0.74
C LEU A 141 12.96 -9.77 1.28
N PRO A 142 13.50 -10.73 2.07
CA PRO A 142 12.76 -11.90 2.52
C PRO A 142 11.60 -11.55 3.47
N LYS A 143 11.64 -10.35 4.07
CA LYS A 143 10.68 -9.86 5.04
C LYS A 143 9.69 -8.83 4.48
N LEU A 144 9.70 -8.60 3.16
CA LEU A 144 8.82 -7.62 2.53
C LEU A 144 7.38 -8.13 2.55
N GLU A 145 6.56 -7.51 3.40
CA GLU A 145 5.13 -7.78 3.60
C GLU A 145 4.28 -6.71 2.88
N CYS A 146 4.81 -5.49 2.96
CA CYS A 146 4.45 -4.14 2.56
C CYS A 146 4.84 -3.59 1.17
N ILE A 147 3.98 -3.47 0.15
CA ILE A 147 4.34 -2.75 -1.09
C ILE A 147 3.31 -1.70 -1.47
N SER A 148 3.74 -0.45 -1.62
CA SER A 148 2.94 0.62 -2.19
C SER A 148 3.67 1.29 -3.35
N LEU A 149 3.01 1.41 -4.50
CA LEU A 149 3.59 1.89 -5.75
C LEU A 149 2.71 2.97 -6.37
N ASN A 150 3.34 4.09 -6.69
CA ASN A 150 2.82 5.12 -7.57
C ASN A 150 3.82 5.27 -8.72
N GLY A 151 3.43 4.86 -9.92
CA GLY A 151 4.31 4.85 -11.10
C GLY A 151 3.93 3.75 -12.07
N ASN A 152 4.87 3.36 -12.94
CA ASN A 152 4.64 2.32 -13.94
C ASN A 152 4.30 0.97 -13.28
N ILE A 153 3.29 0.30 -13.84
CA ILE A 153 2.75 -0.95 -13.33
C ILE A 153 3.79 -2.08 -13.26
N LEU A 154 4.81 -2.08 -14.12
CA LEU A 154 5.90 -3.05 -14.12
C LEU A 154 6.69 -3.08 -12.80
N LEU A 155 6.65 -2.00 -12.00
CA LEU A 155 7.25 -2.01 -10.67
C LEU A 155 6.55 -2.99 -9.72
N SER A 156 5.32 -3.43 -10.01
CA SER A 156 4.62 -4.46 -9.23
C SER A 156 5.33 -5.82 -9.27
N GLU A 157 6.28 -6.03 -10.20
CA GLU A 157 7.16 -7.21 -10.19
C GLU A 157 8.05 -7.28 -8.94
N LEU A 158 8.22 -6.17 -8.20
CA LEU A 158 8.82 -6.19 -6.86
C LEU A 158 8.01 -7.00 -5.85
N ALA A 159 6.72 -7.25 -6.09
CA ALA A 159 5.95 -8.13 -5.22
C ALA A 159 6.26 -9.61 -5.49
N LYS A 160 6.58 -9.97 -6.75
CA LYS A 160 6.77 -11.37 -7.20
C LYS A 160 7.78 -12.11 -6.33
N PHE A 161 7.51 -13.39 -6.09
CA PHE A 161 8.37 -14.32 -5.33
C PHE A 161 8.73 -13.86 -3.91
N ARG A 162 7.85 -13.08 -3.26
CA ARG A 162 8.01 -12.61 -1.88
C ARG A 162 6.77 -12.92 -1.06
N CYS A 163 6.91 -12.84 0.26
CA CYS A 163 5.83 -13.01 1.23
C CYS A 163 4.96 -11.73 1.35
N THR A 164 4.72 -11.04 0.24
CA THR A 164 3.97 -9.77 0.21
C THR A 164 2.51 -10.03 0.53
N THR A 165 2.04 -9.51 1.66
CA THR A 165 0.65 -9.64 2.13
C THR A 165 -0.20 -8.43 1.74
N ASN A 166 0.43 -7.28 1.49
CA ASN A 166 -0.26 -6.08 1.04
C ASN A 166 0.32 -5.52 -0.27
N VAL A 167 -0.57 -5.07 -1.16
CA VAL A 167 -0.19 -4.33 -2.36
C VAL A 167 -1.10 -3.12 -2.52
N CYS A 168 -0.50 -1.94 -2.68
CA CYS A 168 -1.20 -0.69 -2.88
C CYS A 168 -0.72 0.00 -4.16
N MET A 169 -1.56 0.03 -5.19
CA MET A 169 -1.33 0.73 -6.45
C MET A 169 -2.13 2.04 -6.46
N THR A 170 -1.43 3.17 -6.32
CA THR A 170 -2.09 4.49 -6.30
C THR A 170 -2.10 5.18 -7.67
N TYR A 171 -1.34 4.66 -8.64
CA TYR A 171 -1.42 5.09 -10.03
C TYR A 171 -2.78 4.72 -10.62
N MET A 172 -3.38 5.63 -11.42
CA MET A 172 -4.66 5.38 -12.10
C MET A 172 -4.48 4.39 -13.25
N MET A 173 -4.93 3.16 -13.04
CA MET A 173 -4.76 2.05 -13.98
C MET A 173 -5.88 2.00 -15.01
N ASP A 174 -5.52 1.86 -16.29
CA ASP A 174 -6.49 1.52 -17.32
C ASP A 174 -6.72 -0.01 -17.44
N ALA A 175 -7.56 -0.42 -18.39
CA ALA A 175 -7.89 -1.83 -18.59
C ALA A 175 -6.70 -2.69 -19.08
N LYS A 176 -5.70 -2.07 -19.72
CA LYS A 176 -4.46 -2.76 -20.12
C LYS A 176 -3.56 -2.92 -18.90
N ASP A 177 -3.38 -1.86 -18.11
CA ASP A 177 -2.57 -1.87 -16.89
C ASP A 177 -3.08 -2.91 -15.89
N ILE A 178 -4.42 -3.03 -15.72
CA ILE A 178 -5.03 -4.04 -14.84
C ILE A 178 -4.73 -5.46 -15.32
N LYS A 179 -4.78 -5.72 -16.62
CA LYS A 179 -4.43 -7.05 -17.17
C LYS A 179 -2.97 -7.38 -16.91
N GLU A 180 -2.10 -6.40 -17.12
CA GLU A 180 -0.65 -6.55 -16.92
C GLU A 180 -0.33 -6.79 -15.44
N PHE A 181 -0.94 -6.04 -14.53
CA PHE A 181 -0.85 -6.23 -13.09
C PHE A 181 -1.32 -7.61 -12.65
N VAL A 182 -2.51 -8.03 -13.12
CA VAL A 182 -3.08 -9.34 -12.80
C VAL A 182 -2.17 -10.46 -13.28
N SER A 183 -1.65 -10.38 -14.52
CA SER A 183 -0.68 -11.37 -15.02
C SER A 183 0.58 -11.38 -14.16
N CYS A 184 1.09 -10.21 -13.81
CA CYS A 184 2.29 -10.05 -13.00
C CYS A 184 2.15 -10.73 -11.62
N ILE A 185 1.05 -10.48 -10.91
CA ILE A 185 0.82 -11.11 -9.61
C ILE A 185 0.54 -12.60 -9.78
N ALA A 186 -0.32 -12.97 -10.75
CA ALA A 186 -0.75 -14.34 -10.97
C ALA A 186 0.42 -15.32 -11.20
N ASP A 187 1.40 -14.92 -12.01
CA ASP A 187 2.54 -15.75 -12.39
C ASP A 187 3.63 -15.84 -11.30
N GLY A 188 3.60 -14.96 -10.29
CA GLY A 188 4.70 -14.73 -9.36
C GLY A 188 4.74 -15.61 -8.11
N GLY A 189 3.83 -16.58 -7.95
CA GLY A 189 3.71 -17.40 -6.73
C GLY A 189 3.23 -16.64 -5.48
N THR A 190 3.07 -15.31 -5.59
CA THR A 190 2.61 -14.38 -4.56
C THR A 190 1.14 -14.52 -4.17
N ASN A 191 0.34 -15.17 -5.03
CA ASN A 191 -1.12 -15.21 -4.89
C ASN A 191 -1.60 -15.92 -3.63
N THR A 192 -0.76 -16.76 -3.03
CA THR A 192 -1.14 -17.57 -1.87
C THR A 192 -1.19 -16.76 -0.58
N VAL A 193 -0.37 -15.72 -0.46
CA VAL A 193 -0.20 -14.94 0.78
C VAL A 193 -0.77 -13.52 0.70
N LEU A 194 -1.00 -13.00 -0.51
CA LEU A 194 -1.56 -11.66 -0.70
C LEU A 194 -3.00 -11.61 -0.15
N SER A 195 -3.22 -10.78 0.87
CA SER A 195 -4.50 -10.65 1.58
C SER A 195 -5.14 -9.27 1.45
N ASP A 196 -4.34 -8.23 1.27
CA ASP A 196 -4.81 -6.84 1.27
C ASP A 196 -4.39 -6.14 -0.03
N MET A 197 -5.37 -5.58 -0.73
CA MET A 197 -5.14 -4.92 -2.01
C MET A 197 -5.84 -3.57 -2.07
N VAL A 198 -5.10 -2.56 -2.50
CA VAL A 198 -5.62 -1.24 -2.85
C VAL A 198 -5.25 -0.96 -4.30
N ILE A 199 -6.22 -0.65 -5.15
CA ILE A 199 -5.97 -0.27 -6.55
C ILE A 199 -6.73 1.00 -6.89
N THR A 200 -6.18 1.76 -7.84
CA THR A 200 -6.81 2.97 -8.36
C THR A 200 -7.12 2.77 -9.84
N LEU A 201 -8.39 2.90 -10.24
CA LEU A 201 -8.86 2.68 -11.60
C LEU A 201 -9.14 3.99 -12.32
N HIS A 202 -8.68 4.09 -13.55
CA HIS A 202 -9.05 5.16 -14.48
C HIS A 202 -10.56 5.11 -14.78
N PRO A 203 -11.25 6.26 -14.95
CA PRO A 203 -12.70 6.31 -15.21
C PRO A 203 -13.18 5.39 -16.36
N SER A 204 -12.41 5.27 -17.45
CA SER A 204 -12.76 4.38 -18.57
C SER A 204 -12.82 2.89 -18.20
N THR A 205 -12.11 2.50 -17.14
CA THR A 205 -12.05 1.11 -16.64
C THR A 205 -13.02 0.87 -15.49
N ALA A 206 -13.60 1.95 -14.94
CA ALA A 206 -14.67 1.87 -13.96
C ALA A 206 -15.99 1.36 -14.54
N SER A 207 -16.26 1.63 -15.83
CA SER A 207 -17.49 1.21 -16.52
C SER A 207 -17.67 -0.32 -16.65
N PRO A 208 -16.59 -1.13 -16.70
CA PRO A 208 -16.68 -2.58 -16.51
C PRO A 208 -16.12 -3.05 -15.15
N LEU A 209 -16.52 -2.42 -14.04
CA LEU A 209 -16.02 -2.76 -12.69
C LEU A 209 -16.17 -4.26 -12.39
N ARG A 210 -17.31 -4.84 -12.77
CA ARG A 210 -17.55 -6.30 -12.64
C ARG A 210 -16.43 -7.15 -13.25
N LYS A 211 -15.96 -6.78 -14.44
CA LYS A 211 -14.91 -7.52 -15.15
C LYS A 211 -13.57 -7.41 -14.41
N THR A 212 -13.25 -6.22 -13.90
CA THR A 212 -12.05 -6.00 -13.10
C THR A 212 -12.08 -6.83 -11.83
N MET A 213 -13.20 -6.84 -11.10
CA MET A 213 -13.35 -7.64 -9.88
C MET A 213 -13.20 -9.15 -10.16
N LEU A 214 -13.79 -9.66 -11.25
CA LEU A 214 -13.62 -11.07 -11.66
C LEU A 214 -12.16 -11.42 -11.99
N MET A 215 -11.44 -10.53 -12.66
CA MET A 215 -10.03 -10.74 -12.95
C MET A 215 -9.19 -10.79 -11.67
N LEU A 216 -9.44 -9.90 -10.72
CA LEU A 216 -8.74 -9.86 -9.44
C LEU A 216 -9.03 -11.10 -8.60
N ASP A 217 -10.28 -11.57 -8.55
CA ASP A 217 -10.65 -12.80 -7.83
C ASP A 217 -9.88 -14.02 -8.35
N SER A 218 -9.77 -14.14 -9.68
CA SER A 218 -9.01 -15.22 -10.30
C SER A 218 -7.51 -15.16 -9.98
N ALA A 219 -6.97 -13.96 -9.79
CA ALA A 219 -5.54 -13.73 -9.54
C ALA A 219 -5.18 -13.87 -8.06
N VAL A 220 -6.08 -13.44 -7.17
CA VAL A 220 -5.83 -13.33 -5.73
C VAL A 220 -7.01 -13.95 -4.95
N PRO A 221 -7.14 -15.28 -4.93
CA PRO A 221 -8.29 -15.96 -4.36
C PRO A 221 -8.39 -15.82 -2.82
N ASN A 222 -7.28 -15.49 -2.15
CA ASN A 222 -7.20 -15.35 -0.69
C ASN A 222 -7.41 -13.91 -0.20
N LEU A 223 -7.87 -13.02 -1.07
CA LEU A 223 -8.04 -11.61 -0.76
C LEU A 223 -9.06 -11.41 0.38
N GLN A 224 -8.61 -10.76 1.45
CA GLN A 224 -9.41 -10.42 2.64
C GLN A 224 -9.86 -8.97 2.63
N THR A 225 -9.01 -8.05 2.18
CA THR A 225 -9.33 -6.63 2.06
C THR A 225 -9.12 -6.17 0.63
N LEU A 226 -10.15 -5.59 0.03
CA LEU A 226 -10.07 -4.97 -1.29
C LEU A 226 -10.56 -3.53 -1.24
N VAL A 227 -9.69 -2.60 -1.62
CA VAL A 227 -10.05 -1.19 -1.82
C VAL A 227 -9.90 -0.86 -3.30
N ILE A 228 -10.98 -0.41 -3.92
CA ILE A 228 -10.99 0.08 -5.30
C ILE A 228 -11.27 1.59 -5.26
N ARG A 229 -10.32 2.38 -5.72
CA ARG A 229 -10.45 3.84 -5.87
C ARG A 229 -10.74 4.18 -7.30
N THR A 230 -11.80 4.92 -7.56
CA THR A 230 -12.20 5.31 -8.90
C THR A 230 -13.19 6.47 -8.89
N PRO A 231 -12.99 7.49 -9.74
CA PRO A 231 -13.78 8.71 -9.68
C PRO A 231 -15.24 8.57 -10.11
N SER A 232 -15.65 7.43 -10.68
CA SER A 232 -16.96 7.32 -11.36
C SER A 232 -17.65 5.96 -11.25
N ALA A 233 -17.20 5.06 -10.37
CA ALA A 233 -17.87 3.76 -10.26
C ALA A 233 -19.24 3.86 -9.60
N ASN A 234 -20.18 3.11 -10.18
CA ASN A 234 -21.51 2.92 -9.63
C ASN A 234 -21.44 1.98 -8.42
N ALA A 235 -21.76 2.48 -7.23
CA ALA A 235 -21.82 1.69 -6.00
C ALA A 235 -22.78 0.50 -6.09
N LEU A 236 -23.87 0.63 -6.85
CA LEU A 236 -24.83 -0.46 -7.06
C LEU A 236 -24.22 -1.60 -7.87
N GLU A 237 -23.48 -1.30 -8.95
CA GLU A 237 -22.80 -2.32 -9.76
C GLU A 237 -21.80 -3.13 -8.93
N ALA A 238 -21.05 -2.44 -8.06
CA ALA A 238 -20.10 -3.09 -7.15
C ALA A 238 -20.80 -4.05 -6.18
N SER A 239 -21.86 -3.57 -5.51
CA SER A 239 -22.64 -4.39 -4.58
C SER A 239 -23.34 -5.57 -5.27
N GLU A 240 -23.92 -5.35 -6.46
CA GLU A 240 -24.55 -6.39 -7.28
C GLU A 240 -23.53 -7.45 -7.69
N THR A 241 -22.33 -7.03 -8.10
CA THR A 241 -21.23 -7.93 -8.46
C THR A 241 -20.83 -8.82 -7.28
N LEU A 242 -20.75 -8.27 -6.06
CA LEU A 242 -20.49 -9.07 -4.86
C LEU A 242 -21.65 -10.02 -4.52
N ALA A 243 -22.89 -9.64 -4.82
CA ALA A 243 -24.07 -10.48 -4.62
C ALA A 243 -24.30 -11.54 -5.73
N ALA A 244 -23.56 -11.47 -6.84
CA ALA A 244 -23.74 -12.36 -7.97
C ALA A 244 -23.24 -13.79 -7.70
N PHE A 245 -23.87 -14.77 -8.36
CA PHE A 245 -23.43 -16.16 -8.40
C PHE A 245 -22.71 -16.46 -9.74
N PRO A 246 -21.56 -17.16 -9.74
CA PRO A 246 -20.83 -17.71 -8.58
C PRO A 246 -20.16 -16.61 -7.72
N PRO A 247 -19.95 -16.85 -6.41
CA PRO A 247 -19.36 -15.86 -5.52
C PRO A 247 -17.87 -15.65 -5.82
N ILE A 248 -17.51 -14.39 -6.04
CA ILE A 248 -16.12 -13.92 -6.12
C ILE A 248 -15.60 -13.52 -4.74
N PHE A 249 -14.28 -13.51 -4.54
CA PHE A 249 -13.59 -13.15 -3.30
C PHE A 249 -14.16 -13.89 -2.09
N ARG A 250 -14.04 -15.21 -2.08
CA ARG A 250 -14.64 -16.06 -1.02
C ARG A 250 -14.08 -15.76 0.38
N SER A 251 -12.84 -15.29 0.45
CA SER A 251 -12.14 -14.96 1.69
C SER A 251 -12.31 -13.49 2.11
N LEU A 252 -13.10 -12.71 1.38
CA LEU A 252 -13.26 -11.27 1.60
C LEU A 252 -13.91 -11.00 2.95
N ARG A 253 -13.24 -10.17 3.73
CA ARG A 253 -13.70 -9.62 5.02
C ARG A 253 -14.10 -8.16 4.89
N LYS A 254 -13.35 -7.40 4.09
CA LYS A 254 -13.54 -5.96 3.92
C LYS A 254 -13.50 -5.56 2.45
N PHE A 255 -14.47 -4.78 2.02
CA PHE A 255 -14.44 -4.15 0.71
C PHE A 255 -14.75 -2.67 0.81
N CYS A 256 -13.98 -1.85 0.11
CA CYS A 256 -14.25 -0.43 0.00
C CYS A 256 -14.16 0.00 -1.45
N LEU A 257 -15.24 0.61 -1.94
CA LEU A 257 -15.23 1.40 -3.16
C LEU A 257 -15.13 2.87 -2.74
N ASN A 258 -14.03 3.52 -3.12
CA ASN A 258 -13.73 4.92 -2.77
C ASN A 258 -13.61 5.16 -1.26
N ASP A 259 -12.49 4.75 -0.67
CA ASP A 259 -12.11 5.05 0.72
C ASP A 259 -11.70 6.52 0.95
N TRP A 260 -11.70 7.34 -0.11
CA TRP A 260 -11.40 8.76 -0.03
C TRP A 260 -12.65 9.56 0.29
N SER A 261 -12.63 10.29 1.41
CA SER A 261 -13.74 11.12 1.89
C SER A 261 -14.13 12.28 0.98
N ILE A 262 -13.36 12.55 -0.08
CA ILE A 262 -13.57 13.71 -0.97
C ILE A 262 -14.49 13.35 -2.15
N LEU A 263 -14.62 12.07 -2.50
CA LEU A 263 -15.42 11.65 -3.66
C LEU A 263 -16.71 10.99 -3.17
N ASP A 264 -17.83 11.67 -3.38
CA ASP A 264 -19.15 11.11 -3.12
C ASP A 264 -19.40 9.89 -4.00
N ALA A 265 -20.10 8.89 -3.44
CA ALA A 265 -20.58 7.77 -4.24
C ALA A 265 -21.62 8.28 -5.25
N VAL A 266 -21.42 7.98 -6.53
CA VAL A 266 -22.37 8.35 -7.58
C VAL A 266 -23.44 7.26 -7.66
N PHE A 267 -24.65 7.57 -7.19
CA PHE A 267 -25.83 6.75 -7.42
C PHE A 267 -26.58 7.26 -8.66
N MET A 268 -26.81 6.38 -9.64
CA MET A 268 -27.59 6.70 -10.85
C MET A 268 -29.11 6.74 -10.61
N THR A 269 -29.54 6.46 -9.37
CA THR A 269 -30.93 6.36 -8.92
C THR A 269 -31.12 7.17 -7.63
N ASN A 270 -32.36 7.32 -7.18
CA ASN A 270 -32.65 7.93 -5.88
C ASN A 270 -31.87 7.21 -4.77
N GLU A 271 -31.22 7.97 -3.89
CA GLU A 271 -30.36 7.46 -2.82
C GLU A 271 -31.05 6.43 -1.92
N ASP A 272 -32.32 6.65 -1.54
CA ASP A 272 -33.06 5.73 -0.68
C ASP A 272 -33.36 4.40 -1.40
N GLU A 273 -33.67 4.48 -2.69
CA GLU A 273 -33.86 3.29 -3.51
C GLU A 273 -32.54 2.54 -3.72
N ALA A 274 -31.44 3.26 -3.96
CA ALA A 274 -30.11 2.69 -4.09
C ALA A 274 -29.68 1.98 -2.81
N ILE A 275 -29.89 2.59 -1.63
CA ILE A 275 -29.58 1.98 -0.34
C ILE A 275 -30.42 0.73 -0.08
N ARG A 276 -31.71 0.76 -0.46
CA ARG A 276 -32.59 -0.40 -0.35
C ARG A 276 -32.10 -1.56 -1.22
N LEU A 277 -31.76 -1.29 -2.49
CA LEU A 277 -31.21 -2.30 -3.40
C LEU A 277 -29.85 -2.83 -2.92
N GLN A 278 -28.97 -1.92 -2.49
CA GLN A 278 -27.67 -2.26 -1.94
C GLN A 278 -27.80 -3.14 -0.70
N ARG A 279 -28.77 -2.89 0.19
CA ARG A 279 -29.04 -3.79 1.33
C ARG A 279 -29.34 -5.22 0.89
N THR A 280 -30.21 -5.39 -0.11
CA THR A 280 -30.51 -6.72 -0.66
C THR A 280 -29.25 -7.40 -1.21
N HIS A 281 -28.38 -6.65 -1.90
CA HIS A 281 -27.11 -7.19 -2.36
C HIS A 281 -26.18 -7.59 -1.21
N ILE A 282 -26.11 -6.78 -0.16
CA ILE A 282 -25.26 -7.02 1.01
C ILE A 282 -25.69 -8.27 1.77
N ASP A 283 -27.00 -8.44 2.00
CA ASP A 283 -27.54 -9.62 2.65
C ASP A 283 -27.19 -10.89 1.86
N LEU A 284 -27.43 -10.90 0.55
CA LEU A 284 -27.04 -12.01 -0.34
C LEU A 284 -25.53 -12.27 -0.33
N SER A 285 -24.73 -11.20 -0.35
CA SER A 285 -23.28 -11.26 -0.35
C SER A 285 -22.73 -11.83 0.97
N ALA A 286 -23.37 -11.52 2.09
CA ALA A 286 -23.04 -12.00 3.43
C ALA A 286 -23.43 -13.48 3.64
N ASP A 287 -24.54 -13.91 3.04
CA ASP A 287 -24.93 -15.33 3.04
C ASP A 287 -23.92 -16.19 2.29
N MET A 288 -23.36 -15.68 1.19
CA MET A 288 -22.31 -16.34 0.42
C MET A 288 -20.92 -16.24 1.08
N ARG A 289 -20.68 -15.23 1.93
CA ARG A 289 -19.39 -14.94 2.57
C ARG A 289 -19.55 -14.77 4.07
N GLY A 290 -19.44 -15.89 4.79
CA GLY A 290 -19.60 -15.94 6.24
C GLY A 290 -18.69 -14.95 7.02
N ASN A 291 -17.50 -14.66 6.50
CA ASN A 291 -16.51 -13.80 7.15
C ASN A 291 -16.57 -12.32 6.71
N LEU A 292 -17.55 -11.93 5.89
CA LEU A 292 -17.70 -10.55 5.47
C LEU A 292 -18.12 -9.67 6.65
N GLU A 293 -17.33 -8.65 6.95
CA GLU A 293 -17.42 -7.81 8.15
C GLU A 293 -17.75 -6.35 7.80
N ASP A 294 -17.15 -5.80 6.74
CA ASP A 294 -17.20 -4.38 6.42
C ASP A 294 -17.35 -4.16 4.91
N LEU A 295 -18.30 -3.33 4.51
CA LEU A 295 -18.51 -2.89 3.14
C LEU A 295 -18.70 -1.37 3.09
N ALA A 296 -17.84 -0.68 2.37
CA ALA A 296 -17.93 0.76 2.19
C ALA A 296 -18.09 1.12 0.70
N PHE A 297 -19.01 2.04 0.42
CA PHE A 297 -19.27 2.55 -0.92
C PHE A 297 -19.35 4.08 -0.84
N GLY A 298 -18.19 4.74 -0.97
CA GLY A 298 -18.01 6.16 -0.68
C GLY A 298 -18.45 6.47 0.76
N PRO A 299 -19.39 7.41 0.96
CA PRO A 299 -19.83 7.82 2.30
C PRO A 299 -20.76 6.81 3.00
N VAL A 300 -21.21 5.75 2.31
CA VAL A 300 -22.11 4.74 2.87
C VAL A 300 -21.29 3.54 3.34
N HIS A 301 -21.23 3.36 4.65
CA HIS A 301 -20.54 2.25 5.31
C HIS A 301 -21.54 1.25 5.88
N TRP A 302 -21.25 -0.02 5.71
CA TRP A 302 -22.03 -1.14 6.22
C TRP A 302 -21.13 -2.00 7.10
N GLU A 303 -21.48 -2.11 8.36
CA GLU A 303 -20.73 -2.88 9.35
C GLU A 303 -21.58 -4.06 9.83
N ARG A 304 -20.97 -5.24 9.90
CA ARG A 304 -21.62 -6.44 10.42
C ARG A 304 -21.28 -6.62 11.88
N THR A 305 -22.26 -6.40 12.75
CA THR A 305 -22.12 -6.78 14.15
C THR A 305 -22.51 -8.24 14.32
N MET A 306 -21.53 -9.09 14.68
CA MET A 306 -21.78 -10.46 15.11
C MET A 306 -21.83 -10.53 16.64
N THR A 307 -23.01 -10.77 17.19
CA THR A 307 -23.16 -11.13 18.60
C THR A 307 -23.53 -12.60 18.73
N ARG A 308 -23.37 -13.18 19.93
CA ARG A 308 -23.83 -14.56 20.18
C ARG A 308 -25.33 -14.76 19.92
N ALA A 309 -26.13 -13.69 19.93
CA ALA A 309 -27.57 -13.75 19.83
C ALA A 309 -28.11 -13.45 18.41
N TYR A 310 -27.40 -12.64 17.62
CA TYR A 310 -27.83 -12.28 16.26
C TYR A 310 -26.68 -11.71 15.42
N ILE A 311 -26.87 -11.78 14.11
CA ILE A 311 -26.05 -11.11 13.09
C ILE A 311 -26.88 -9.96 12.54
N LYS A 312 -26.32 -8.74 12.54
CA LYS A 312 -27.02 -7.55 12.01
C LYS A 312 -26.06 -6.66 11.24
N TRP A 313 -26.50 -6.19 10.08
CA TRP A 313 -25.87 -5.11 9.35
C TRP A 313 -26.36 -3.76 9.85
N THR A 314 -25.43 -2.87 10.20
CA THR A 314 -25.68 -1.47 10.49
C THR A 314 -25.16 -0.61 9.35
N VAL A 315 -25.95 0.39 8.96
CA VAL A 315 -25.54 1.36 7.94
C VAL A 315 -25.16 2.66 8.63
N HIS A 316 -23.96 3.14 8.33
CA HIS A 316 -23.43 4.42 8.78
C HIS A 316 -23.25 5.27 7.54
N LYS A 317 -24.00 6.37 7.46
CA LYS A 317 -23.72 7.41 6.47
C LYS A 317 -22.76 8.38 7.12
N ALA A 318 -21.58 8.56 6.55
CA ALA A 318 -20.77 9.71 6.90
C ALA A 318 -21.62 10.95 6.63
N GLN A 319 -21.99 11.69 7.69
CA GLN A 319 -22.47 13.04 7.49
C GLN A 319 -21.37 13.75 6.72
N THR A 320 -21.70 14.40 5.61
CA THR A 320 -20.81 15.27 4.85
C THR A 320 -20.30 16.35 5.80
N GLN A 321 -19.27 16.01 6.57
CA GLN A 321 -18.61 16.95 7.46
C GLN A 321 -17.93 17.93 6.53
N SER A 322 -18.44 19.16 6.51
CA SER A 322 -17.76 20.32 5.97
C SER A 322 -16.29 20.25 6.34
N ALA A 323 -15.42 20.15 5.34
CA ALA A 323 -13.99 19.87 5.38
C ALA A 323 -13.17 20.81 6.29
N SER A 324 -13.39 20.79 7.60
CA SER A 324 -12.84 21.77 8.55
C SER A 324 -12.36 21.19 9.87
N SER A 325 -12.36 19.87 10.06
CA SER A 325 -11.75 19.28 11.27
C SER A 325 -11.29 17.85 11.03
N TYR A 326 -10.11 17.71 10.41
CA TYR A 326 -9.36 16.46 10.46
C TYR A 326 -8.20 16.64 11.44
N ASP A 327 -8.45 16.34 12.72
CA ASP A 327 -7.39 15.91 13.64
C ASP A 327 -7.01 14.48 13.27
N VAL A 328 -6.22 14.34 12.20
CA VAL A 328 -5.46 13.12 11.93
C VAL A 328 -4.32 13.09 12.93
N ALA A 329 -4.15 11.97 13.63
CA ALA A 329 -3.02 11.75 14.52
C ALA A 329 -1.71 12.16 13.80
N PRO A 330 -0.84 12.99 14.41
CA PRO A 330 0.29 13.65 13.74
C PRO A 330 1.46 12.72 13.36
N GLU A 331 1.25 11.40 13.27
CA GLU A 331 2.28 10.43 12.93
C GLU A 331 2.17 9.85 11.50
N SER A 332 1.17 10.27 10.70
CA SER A 332 1.05 9.92 9.27
C SER A 332 1.36 11.10 8.33
N VAL A 333 2.31 11.94 8.73
CA VAL A 333 2.80 13.10 7.97
C VAL A 333 3.46 12.64 6.65
N ASP A 334 3.11 13.36 5.57
CA ASP A 334 3.70 13.39 4.23
C ASP A 334 3.34 12.29 3.23
N LEU A 335 2.05 12.04 3.03
CA LEU A 335 1.59 11.68 1.68
C LEU A 335 1.16 12.97 0.97
N PRO A 336 1.80 13.39 -0.14
CA PRO A 336 1.28 14.51 -0.91
C PRO A 336 -0.16 14.18 -1.33
N LEU A 337 -1.09 15.03 -0.89
CA LEU A 337 -2.47 15.03 -1.36
C LEU A 337 -2.41 15.16 -2.88
N PHE A 338 -2.67 14.05 -3.57
CA PHE A 338 -2.37 13.80 -4.98
C PHE A 338 -3.11 14.71 -5.99
N TRP A 339 -3.88 15.69 -5.49
CA TRP A 339 -4.78 16.53 -6.28
C TRP A 339 -4.28 17.95 -6.56
N GLU A 340 -3.12 18.36 -6.03
CA GLU A 340 -2.56 19.69 -6.37
C GLU A 340 -1.95 19.78 -7.79
N VAL A 341 -1.92 18.70 -8.58
CA VAL A 341 -1.17 18.67 -9.86
C VAL A 341 -2.02 18.56 -11.13
N PHE A 342 -3.34 18.30 -11.10
CA PHE A 342 -4.09 18.09 -12.35
C PHE A 342 -5.47 18.76 -12.42
N TYR A 343 -5.52 20.09 -12.30
CA TYR A 343 -6.56 20.90 -12.97
C TYR A 343 -6.00 22.26 -13.40
N ILE A 344 -4.95 22.27 -14.23
CA ILE A 344 -4.76 23.40 -15.16
C ILE A 344 -5.57 23.02 -16.40
N ALA A 345 -6.77 23.56 -16.52
CA ALA A 345 -7.53 23.48 -17.75
C ALA A 345 -6.65 23.98 -18.91
N PRO A 346 -6.66 23.32 -20.09
CA PRO A 346 -5.97 23.87 -21.25
C PRO A 346 -6.55 25.26 -21.55
N PRO A 347 -5.72 26.24 -21.96
CA PRO A 347 -6.23 27.54 -22.39
C PRO A 347 -7.24 27.30 -23.52
N ARG A 348 -8.45 27.86 -23.35
CA ARG A 348 -9.44 27.90 -24.42
C ARG A 348 -8.83 28.75 -25.54
N HIS A 349 -8.53 28.11 -26.67
CA HIS A 349 -8.24 28.80 -27.92
C HIS A 349 -9.53 29.19 -28.62
#